data_AF-A0A2R6CLT2-F1
#
_entry.id   AF-A0A2R6CLT2-F1
#
_cell.length_a   1.000
_cell.length_b   1.000
_cell.length_c   1.000
_cell.angle_alpha   90.00
_cell.angle_beta   90.00
_cell.angle_gamma   90.00
#
_symmetry.space_group_name_H-M   'P 1'
#
loop_
_entity.id
_entity.type
_entity.pdbx_description
1 polymer ?
#
loop_
_entity_poly.entity_id
_entity_poly.type
_entity_poly.pdbx_seq_one_letter_code
_entity_poly.pdbx_strand_id
1 'polypeptide(L)' 'MATGESVVRWFAGLSRADLILVSVPLLFTGVFAIGTLLFDSLALAVGAGAAACCPLIGDGLFWHPPVGE' A
#
# COMPACT_ATOMS: atom_id res chain seq x y z
N MET A 1 23.07 2.25 16.12
CA MET A 1 23.48 1.29 15.08
C MET A 1 22.62 0.00 15.08
N ALA A 2 22.01 -0.40 16.20
CA ALA A 2 21.14 -1.59 16.31
C ALA A 2 19.77 -1.53 15.57
N THR A 3 19.31 -0.35 15.14
CA THR A 3 18.01 -0.17 14.46
C THR A 3 17.99 -0.75 13.03
N GLY A 4 19.13 -0.76 12.33
CA GLY A 4 19.19 -1.27 10.95
C GLY A 4 19.02 -2.78 10.87
N GLU A 5 19.70 -3.52 11.76
CA GLU A 5 19.64 -4.99 11.81
C GLU A 5 18.27 -5.51 12.22
N SER A 6 17.57 -4.78 13.10
CA SER A 6 16.21 -5.13 13.50
C SER A 6 15.22 -4.90 12.37
N VAL A 7 15.28 -3.77 11.66
CA VAL A 7 14.42 -3.49 10.51
C VAL A 7 14.62 -4.51 9.39
N VAL A 8 15.86 -4.87 9.05
CA VAL A 8 16.16 -5.90 8.05
C VAL A 8 15.60 -7.26 8.46
N ARG A 9 15.67 -7.60 9.76
CA ARG A 9 15.10 -8.85 10.30
C ARG A 9 13.56 -8.86 10.30
N TRP A 10 12.90 -7.72 10.50
CA TRP A 10 11.45 -7.56 10.33
C TRP A 10 11.04 -7.75 8.86
N PHE A 11 11.78 -7.15 7.92
CA PHE A 11 11.53 -7.34 6.48
C PHE A 11 11.87 -8.74 5.98
N ALA A 12 12.86 -9.42 6.57
CA ALA A 12 13.21 -10.79 6.20
C ALA A 12 12.12 -11.81 6.58
N GLY A 13 11.23 -11.49 7.51
CA GLY A 13 10.09 -12.34 7.89
C GLY A 13 8.77 -11.98 7.20
N LEU A 14 8.73 -10.92 6.39
CA LEU A 14 7.50 -10.45 5.74
C LEU A 14 7.10 -11.36 4.58
N SER A 15 5.94 -12.00 4.70
CA SER A 15 5.33 -12.75 3.60
C SER A 15 4.87 -11.79 2.50
N ARG A 16 4.79 -12.29 1.25
CA ARG A 16 4.26 -11.52 0.10
C ARG A 16 2.89 -10.91 0.39
N ALA A 17 2.03 -11.65 1.09
CA ALA A 17 0.70 -11.18 1.47
C ALA A 17 0.76 -9.95 2.39
N ASP A 18 1.71 -9.92 3.31
CA ASP A 18 1.88 -8.84 4.29
C ASP A 18 2.47 -7.58 3.63
N LEU A 19 3.37 -7.75 2.65
CA LEU A 19 3.82 -6.66 1.79
C LEU A 19 2.69 -6.03 0.96
N ILE A 20 1.80 -6.86 0.39
CA ILE A 20 0.63 -6.37 -0.35
C ILE A 20 -0.30 -5.61 0.61
N LEU A 21 -0.57 -6.18 1.78
CA LEU A 21 -1.44 -5.58 2.79
C LEU A 21 -0.93 -4.20 3.25
N VAL A 22 0.37 -4.04 3.44
CA VAL A 22 0.99 -2.76 3.83
C VAL A 22 1.05 -1.77 2.65
N SER A 23 1.20 -2.26 1.42
CA SER A 23 1.31 -1.38 0.25
C SER A 23 0.03 -0.61 -0.07
N VAL A 24 -1.15 -1.17 0.20
CA VAL A 24 -2.46 -0.52 -0.05
C VAL A 24 -2.63 0.78 0.74
N PRO A 25 -2.55 0.79 2.09
CA PRO A 25 -2.67 2.03 2.85
C PRO A 25 -1.54 3.01 2.54
N LEU A 26 -0.32 2.51 2.27
CA LEU A 26 0.82 3.35 1.92
C LEU A 26 0.57 4.13 0.61
N LEU A 27 0.04 3.45 -0.41
CA LEU A 27 -0.31 4.08 -1.69
C LEU A 27 -1.45 5.07 -1.53
N PHE A 28 -2.49 4.73 -0.79
CA PHE A 28 -3.58 5.66 -0.52
C PHE A 28 -3.06 6.93 0.16
N THR A 29 -2.31 6.78 1.25
CA THR A 29 -1.76 7.92 2.01
C THR A 29 -0.82 8.76 1.15
N GLY A 30 0.06 8.14 0.37
CA GLY A 30 1.00 8.85 -0.50
C GLY A 30 0.28 9.68 -1.57
N VAL A 31 -0.66 9.07 -2.30
CA VAL A 31 -1.40 9.75 -3.35
C VAL A 31 -2.36 10.80 -2.79
N PHE A 32 -2.99 10.52 -1.65
CA PHE A 32 -3.84 11.50 -0.96
C PHE A 32 -3.03 12.72 -0.51
N ALA A 33 -1.87 12.53 0.11
CA ALA A 33 -1.00 13.62 0.54
C ALA A 33 -0.51 14.46 -0.65
N ILE A 34 -0.08 13.81 -1.74
CA ILE A 34 0.34 14.51 -2.96
C ILE A 34 -0.85 15.26 -3.58
N GLY A 35 -2.02 14.62 -3.67
CA GLY A 35 -3.22 15.22 -4.25
C GLY A 35 -3.74 16.41 -3.44
N THR A 36 -3.72 16.32 -2.11
CA THR A 36 -4.10 17.44 -1.25
C THR A 36 -3.10 18.60 -1.38
N LEU A 37 -1.81 18.32 -1.44
CA LEU A 37 -0.78 19.35 -1.63
C LEU A 37 -0.86 20.04 -2.99
N LEU A 38 -1.14 19.30 -4.06
CA LEU A 38 -1.15 19.85 -5.43
C LEU A 38 -2.47 20.55 -5.80
N PHE A 39 -3.60 20.08 -5.28
CA PHE A 39 -4.92 20.51 -5.75
C PHE A 39 -5.76 21.23 -4.69
N ASP A 40 -5.32 21.29 -3.42
CA ASP A 40 -6.06 21.81 -2.26
C ASP A 40 -7.54 21.33 -2.21
N SER A 41 -7.78 20.15 -2.81
CA SER A 41 -9.10 19.59 -3.07
C SER A 41 -9.14 18.17 -2.56
N LEU A 42 -9.83 17.98 -1.43
CA LEU A 42 -10.01 16.68 -0.80
C LEU A 42 -10.63 15.66 -1.76
N ALA A 43 -11.59 16.06 -2.59
CA ALA A 43 -12.27 15.16 -3.50
C ALA A 43 -11.31 14.56 -4.54
N LEU A 44 -10.44 15.39 -5.12
CA LEU A 44 -9.42 14.92 -6.08
C LEU A 44 -8.39 14.02 -5.41
N ALA A 45 -7.93 14.38 -4.22
CA ALA A 45 -6.95 13.60 -3.47
C ALA A 45 -7.49 12.21 -3.07
N VAL A 46 -8.71 12.14 -2.53
CA VAL A 46 -9.36 10.88 -2.15
C VAL A 46 -9.63 10.03 -3.38
N GLY A 47 -10.15 10.63 -4.46
CA GLY A 47 -10.43 9.92 -5.71
C GLY A 47 -9.17 9.30 -6.32
N ALA A 48 -8.07 10.05 -6.37
CA ALA A 48 -6.80 9.56 -6.88
C ALA A 48 -6.21 8.44 -6.01
N GLY A 49 -6.25 8.59 -4.67
CA GLY A 49 -5.77 7.57 -3.75
C GLY A 49 -6.57 6.26 -3.87
N ALA A 50 -7.90 6.35 -3.98
CA ALA A 50 -8.76 5.20 -4.20
C ALA A 50 -8.43 4.51 -5.53
N ALA A 51 -8.29 5.27 -6.61
CA ALA A 51 -7.94 4.73 -7.93
C ALA A 51 -6.58 4.02 -7.94
N ALA A 52 -5.59 4.55 -7.21
CA ALA A 52 -4.25 3.95 -7.10
C ALA A 52 -4.26 2.61 -6.34
N CYS A 53 -5.25 2.37 -5.46
CA CYS A 53 -5.38 1.11 -4.73
C CYS A 53 -6.06 0.00 -5.54
N CYS A 54 -6.89 0.35 -6.53
CA CYS A 54 -7.65 -0.61 -7.33
C CYS A 54 -6.79 -1.70 -8.00
N PRO A 55 -5.60 -1.41 -8.57
CA PRO A 55 -4.74 -2.44 -9.15
C PRO A 55 -4.26 -3.50 -8.14
N LEU A 56 -3.95 -3.10 -6.90
CA LEU A 56 -3.52 -4.04 -5.86
C LEU A 56 -4.66 -4.95 -5.41
N ILE A 57 -5.86 -4.39 -5.28
CA ILE A 57 -7.08 -5.16 -4.97
C ILE A 57 -7.37 -6.13 -6.11
N GLY A 58 -7.26 -5.68 -7.37
CA GLY A 58 -7.46 -6.52 -8.55
C GLY A 58 -6.46 -7.66 -8.64
N ASP A 59 -5.17 -7.41 -8.39
CA ASP A 59 -4.13 -8.45 -8.34
C ASP A 59 -4.45 -9.51 -7.29
N GLY A 60 -4.77 -9.08 -6.07
CA GLY A 60 -5.10 -9.99 -4.96
C GLY A 60 -6.43 -10.74 -5.14
N LEU A 61 -7.36 -10.22 -5.93
CA LEU A 61 -8.66 -10.87 -6.13
C LEU A 61 -8.67 -11.83 -7.33
N PHE A 62 -7.98 -11.49 -8.42
CA PHE A 62 -8.10 -12.23 -9.69
C PHE A 62 -6.83 -12.98 -10.10
N TRP A 63 -5.64 -12.46 -9.79
CA TRP A 63 -4.38 -13.03 -10.30
C TRP A 63 -3.62 -13.84 -9.25
N HIS A 64 -3.59 -13.35 -8.01
CA HIS A 64 -2.97 -14.01 -6.87
C HIS A 64 -3.99 -14.15 -5.72
N PRO A 65 -5.08 -14.91 -5.93
CA PRO A 65 -6.10 -15.08 -4.90
C PRO A 65 -5.50 -15.71 -3.64
N PRO A 66 -5.95 -15.29 -2.44
CA PRO A 66 -5.53 -15.92 -1.20
C PRO A 66 -5.99 -17.38 -1.23
N VAL A 67 -5.03 -18.30 -1.21
CA VAL A 67 -5.33 -19.72 -1.01
C VAL A 67 -5.56 -19.94 0.48
N GLY A 68 -6.77 -20.38 0.84
CA GLY A 68 -7.07 -20.77 2.21
C GLY A 68 -6.35 -22.08 2.54
N GLU A 69 -5.69 -22.12 3.70
CA GLU A 69 -5.24 -23.37 4.33
C GLU A 69 -6.43 -24.14 4.92
#